data_AF-A0A1L9T6Y2-F1
#
_entry.id   AF-A0A1L9T6Y2-F1
#
_cell.length_a   1.000
_cell.length_b   1.000
_cell.length_c   1.000
_cell.angle_alpha   90.00
_cell.angle_beta   90.00
_cell.angle_gamma   90.00
#
_symmetry.space_group_name_H-M   'P 1'
#
loop_
_entity.id
_entity.type
_entity.pdbx_description
1 polymer ?
#
loop_
_entity_poly.entity_id
_entity_poly.type
_entity_poly.pdbx_seq_one_letter_code
_entity_poly.pdbx_strand_id
1 'polypeptide(L)' 'AAGTPTADTMTSATNANPVRPGGAPARVYMNEKIVPYLLEGMKNVTKEQPSNPLRVLGEYLIQKSNEVEGAQSGKAPE' A
#
# COMPACT_ATOMS: atom_id res chain seq x y z
N ALA A 1 50.86 19.73 4.24
CA ALA A 1 49.60 20.19 4.85
C ALA A 1 48.50 19.23 4.41
N ALA A 2 47.81 18.63 5.38
CA ALA A 2 46.81 17.59 5.16
C ALA A 2 45.48 18.20 4.70
N GLY A 3 44.91 17.69 3.61
CA GLY A 3 43.53 17.93 3.22
C GLY A 3 42.64 16.87 3.85
N THR A 4 41.84 17.26 4.83
CA THR A 4 40.81 16.46 5.49
C THR A 4 39.62 16.22 4.55
N PRO A 5 39.17 14.98 4.30
CA PRO A 5 37.82 14.75 3.81
C PRO A 5 36.84 14.81 4.99
N THR A 6 35.91 15.76 4.89
CA THR A 6 34.74 15.93 5.74
C THR A 6 33.68 14.87 5.47
N ALA A 7 33.15 14.31 6.57
CA ALA A 7 31.76 13.90 6.75
C ALA A 7 31.15 12.89 5.74
N ASP A 8 31.36 11.59 6.01
CA ASP A 8 30.32 10.59 5.72
C ASP A 8 29.30 10.62 6.87
N THR A 9 28.36 11.56 6.75
CA THR A 9 27.12 11.58 7.52
C THR A 9 26.32 10.34 7.16
N MET A 10 26.09 9.47 8.15
CA MET A 10 25.01 8.48 8.13
C MET A 10 23.73 9.12 7.58
N THR A 11 23.29 8.70 6.40
CA THR A 11 21.89 8.85 6.00
C THR A 11 21.47 7.62 5.23
N SER A 12 20.73 6.78 5.95
CA SER A 12 19.92 5.69 5.42
C SER A 12 19.04 6.14 4.25
N ALA A 13 18.73 5.17 3.40
CA ALA A 13 17.65 5.15 2.43
C ALA A 13 17.86 5.93 1.13
N THR A 14 18.41 5.25 0.12
CA THR A 14 17.93 5.34 -1.26
C THR A 14 18.39 4.09 -2.03
N ASN A 15 17.70 2.97 -1.80
CA ASN A 15 17.68 1.89 -2.80
C ASN A 15 16.84 2.36 -3.99
N ALA A 16 17.40 3.28 -4.78
CA ALA A 16 16.91 3.65 -6.09
C ALA A 16 17.32 2.56 -7.10
N ASN A 17 16.79 1.34 -6.92
CA ASN A 17 16.88 0.34 -7.97
C ASN A 17 15.73 0.62 -8.95
N PRO A 18 15.98 0.92 -10.24
CA PRO A 18 14.93 1.11 -11.22
C PRO A 18 14.10 -0.17 -11.26
N VAL A 19 12.87 -0.08 -10.75
CA VAL A 19 11.96 -1.20 -10.62
C VAL A 19 11.58 -1.65 -12.01
N ARG A 20 12.19 -2.76 -12.46
CA ARG A 20 11.75 -3.52 -13.63
C ARG A 20 10.22 -3.66 -13.60
N PRO A 21 9.52 -3.66 -14.75
CA PRO A 21 8.06 -3.84 -14.84
C PRO A 21 7.61 -5.26 -14.46
N GLY A 22 7.82 -5.60 -13.19
CA GLY A 22 7.70 -6.92 -12.57
C GLY A 22 8.32 -6.89 -11.18
N GLY A 23 8.11 -5.77 -10.46
CA GLY A 23 8.78 -5.42 -9.22
C GLY A 23 8.59 -6.47 -8.13
N ALA A 24 9.50 -6.48 -7.16
CA ALA A 24 9.62 -7.43 -6.06
C ALA A 24 8.30 -8.11 -5.62
N PRO A 25 8.29 -9.43 -5.30
CA PRO A 25 7.08 -10.21 -5.00
C PRO A 25 6.10 -9.53 -4.03
N ALA A 26 6.61 -8.75 -3.07
CA ALA A 26 5.80 -7.95 -2.15
C ALA A 26 4.93 -6.88 -2.85
N ARG A 27 5.44 -6.19 -3.88
CA ARG A 27 4.66 -5.20 -4.64
C ARG A 27 3.56 -5.85 -5.46
N VAL A 28 3.84 -6.99 -6.09
CA VAL A 28 2.81 -7.74 -6.84
C VAL A 28 1.68 -8.14 -5.91
N TYR A 29 2.01 -8.74 -4.77
CA TYR A 29 1.03 -9.12 -3.76
C TYR A 29 0.19 -7.91 -3.27
N MET A 30 0.83 -6.78 -2.97
CA MET A 30 0.12 -5.55 -2.59
C MET A 30 -0.80 -5.07 -3.71
N ASN A 31 -0.31 -5.00 -4.94
CA ASN A 31 -1.06 -4.52 -6.10
C ASN A 31 -2.28 -5.39 -6.40
N GLU A 32 -2.19 -6.71 -6.19
CA GLU A 32 -3.28 -7.65 -6.46
C GLU A 32 -4.29 -7.74 -5.31
N LYS A 33 -3.83 -7.69 -4.06
CA LYS A 33 -4.68 -8.00 -2.90
C LYS A 33 -5.20 -6.77 -2.17
N ILE A 34 -4.45 -5.67 -2.13
CA ILE A 34 -4.68 -4.59 -1.16
C ILE A 34 -4.88 -3.23 -1.84
N VAL A 35 -4.03 -2.90 -2.81
CA VAL A 35 -4.03 -1.59 -3.50
C VAL A 35 -5.37 -1.22 -4.15
N PRO A 36 -6.11 -2.11 -4.85
CA PRO A 36 -7.40 -1.72 -5.44
C PRO A 36 -8.40 -1.24 -4.38
N TYR A 37 -8.48 -1.95 -3.24
CA TYR A 37 -9.39 -1.58 -2.15
C TYR A 37 -8.92 -0.34 -1.39
N LEU A 38 -7.61 -0.17 -1.22
CA LEU A 38 -7.05 1.05 -0.63
C LEU A 38 -7.40 2.28 -1.46
N LEU A 39 -7.22 2.21 -2.79
CA LEU A 39 -7.54 3.32 -3.68
C LEU A 39 -9.03 3.67 -3.66
N GLU A 40 -9.89 2.65 -3.64
CA GLU A 40 -11.34 2.85 -3.56
C GLU A 40 -11.76 3.49 -2.23
N GLY A 41 -11.24 3.00 -1.11
CA GLY A 41 -11.49 3.58 0.20
C GLY A 41 -10.96 5.02 0.33
N MET A 42 -9.75 5.28 -0.17
CA MET A 42 -9.15 6.63 -0.17
C MET A 42 -9.96 7.62 -1.00
N LYS A 43 -10.53 7.19 -2.12
CA LYS A 43 -11.44 8.03 -2.92
C LYS A 43 -12.67 8.43 -2.13
N ASN A 44 -13.28 7.51 -1.38
CA ASN A 44 -14.45 7.80 -0.54
C ASN A 44 -14.11 8.78 0.58
N VAL A 45 -12.99 8.56 1.28
CA VAL A 45 -12.52 9.47 2.34
C VAL A 45 -12.23 10.87 1.80
N THR A 46 -11.64 10.97 0.60
CA THR A 46 -11.34 12.26 -0.03
C THR A 46 -12.61 13.00 -0.47
N LYS A 47 -13.66 12.26 -0.84
CA LYS A 47 -14.95 12.81 -1.25
C LYS A 47 -15.77 13.30 -0.04
N GLU A 48 -15.84 12.52 1.02
CA GLU A 48 -16.69 12.85 2.19
C GLU A 48 -15.96 13.72 3.23
N GLN A 49 -14.63 13.75 3.20
CA GLN A 49 -13.78 14.45 4.18
C GLN A 49 -14.27 14.30 5.62
N PRO A 50 -14.42 13.06 6.13
CA PRO A 50 -14.88 12.83 7.48
C PRO A 50 -13.84 13.33 8.50
N SER A 51 -14.29 13.71 9.70
CA SER A 51 -13.42 14.19 10.77
C SER A 51 -12.34 13.17 11.20
N ASN A 52 -12.60 11.88 10.98
CA ASN A 52 -11.69 10.77 11.31
C ASN A 52 -11.40 9.91 10.06
N PRO A 53 -10.58 10.40 9.11
CA PRO A 53 -10.39 9.75 7.80
C PRO A 53 -9.80 8.35 7.90
N LEU A 54 -8.84 8.14 8.82
CA LEU A 54 -8.21 6.83 9.02
C LEU A 54 -9.18 5.79 9.60
N ARG A 55 -10.09 6.22 10.47
CA ARG A 55 -11.10 5.33 11.06
C ARG A 55 -12.09 4.87 10.00
N VAL A 56 -12.62 5.81 9.23
CA VAL A 56 -13.56 5.51 8.13
C VAL A 56 -12.90 4.63 7.07
N LEU A 57 -11.64 4.89 6.73
CA LEU A 57 -10.88 4.04 5.81
C LEU A 57 -10.71 2.62 6.36
N GLY A 58 -10.38 2.47 7.64
CA GLY A 58 -10.24 1.17 8.29
C GLY A 58 -11.55 0.40 8.32
N GLU A 59 -12.65 1.05 8.69
CA GLU A 59 -14.00 0.45 8.68
C GLU A 59 -14.38 0.00 7.26
N TYR A 60 -14.10 0.81 6.24
CA TYR A 60 -14.30 0.44 4.83
C TYR A 60 -13.50 -0.81 4.44
N LEU A 61 -12.20 -0.88 4.80
CA LEU A 61 -11.36 -2.02 4.45
C LEU A 61 -11.83 -3.32 5.13
N ILE A 62 -12.25 -3.25 6.39
CA ILE A 62 -12.80 -4.42 7.11
C ILE A 62 -14.09 -4.88 6.44
N GLN A 63 -15.00 -3.96 6.13
CA GLN A 63 -16.24 -4.30 5.44
C GLN A 63 -15.96 -4.92 4.07
N LYS A 64 -15.00 -4.37 3.32
CA LYS A 64 -14.62 -4.89 2.01
C LYS A 64 -13.95 -6.26 2.10
N SER A 65 -13.14 -6.52 3.13
CA SER A 65 -12.58 -7.85 3.40
C SER A 65 -13.69 -8.89 3.55
N ASN A 66 -14.71 -8.59 4.36
CA ASN A 66 -15.84 -9.51 4.57
C ASN A 66 -16.64 -9.76 3.28
N GLU A 67 -16.86 -8.72 2.46
CA GLU A 67 -17.52 -8.88 1.15
C GLU A 67 -16.71 -9.76 0.20
N VAL A 68 -15.39 -9.55 0.14
CA VAL A 68 -14.50 -10.27 -0.77
C VAL A 68 -14.29 -11.72 -0.30
N GLU A 69 -14.06 -11.95 0.99
CA GLU A 69 -13.94 -13.30 1.57
C GLU A 69 -15.28 -14.05 1.50
N GLY A 70 -16.40 -13.35 1.74
CA GLY A 70 -17.75 -13.88 1.55
C GLY A 70 -18.05 -14.23 0.09
N ALA A 71 -17.60 -13.42 -0.87
CA ALA A 71 -17.76 -13.67 -2.31
C ALA A 71 -16.81 -14.76 -2.84
N GLN A 72 -15.59 -14.89 -2.29
CA GLN A 72 -14.64 -15.97 -2.62
C GLN A 72 -15.13 -17.33 -2.13
N SER A 73 -15.92 -17.37 -1.06
CA SER A 73 -16.53 -18.60 -0.53
C SER A 73 -17.70 -19.13 -1.38
N GLY A 74 -18.17 -18.36 -2.38
CA GLY A 74 -19.24 -18.74 -3.30
C GLY A 74 -18.79 -19.24 -4.68
N LYS A 75 -17.48 -19.35 -4.93
CA LYS A 75 -16.93 -19.82 -6.21
C LYS A 75 -16.23 -21.18 -6.04
N ALA A 76 -17.01 -22.22 -5.75
CA ALA A 76 -16.58 -23.59 -6.00
C ALA A 76 -16.55 -23.81 -7.53
N PRO A 77 -15.42 -24.17 -8.14
CA PRO A 77 -15.43 -24.69 -9.49
C PRO A 77 -15.96 -26.13 -9.43
N GLU A 78 -17.01 -26.37 -10.21
CA GLU A 78 -17.50 -27.71 -10.61
C GLU A 78 -16.45 -28.48 -11.41
#